data_AF-C7ZQP3-F1
#
_entry.id   AF-C7ZQP3-F1
#
_cell.length_a   1.000
_cell.length_b   1.000
_cell.length_c   1.000
_cell.angle_alpha   90.00
_cell.angle_beta   90.00
_cell.angle_gamma   90.00
#
_symmetry.space_group_name_H-M   'P 1'
#
loop_
_entity.id
_entity.type
_entity.pdbx_description
1 polymer ?
#
loop_
_entity_poly.entity_id
_entity_poly.type
_entity_poly.pdbx_seq_one_letter_code
_entity_poly.pdbx_strand_id
1 'polypeptide(L)'
;MTDSAAAQPPLGFLAVEVDIFRPPGDPYNDKTWPFPLIREKVTGTSESQIVTSTAYDDAFIERFVAAGQRLAERGAVGIITSCGFLAMAQKRLAARLPIPIATSSLMQVPSLRALIPANKAIGVLTYDSTRLGEAHLLALDIKPEDVRMWGTPDDGHLRGICARGEKPSQGNDVSIP
;
A
#
# COMPACT_ATOMS: atom_id res chain seq x y z
N MET A 1 10.47 -30.86 27.13
CA MET A 1 9.96 -29.50 27.41
C MET A 1 9.39 -28.97 26.12
N THR A 2 8.08 -29.09 25.94
CA THR A 2 7.37 -28.51 24.81
C THR A 2 7.31 -27.02 25.02
N ASP A 3 8.20 -26.29 24.35
CA ASP A 3 8.13 -24.85 24.26
C ASP A 3 6.82 -24.53 23.52
N SER A 4 5.84 -24.02 24.26
CA SER A 4 4.63 -23.47 23.66
C SER A 4 5.08 -22.22 22.92
N ALA A 5 5.49 -22.36 21.66
CA ALA A 5 5.84 -21.26 20.79
C ALA A 5 4.68 -20.26 20.84
N ALA A 6 4.89 -19.13 21.53
CA ALA A 6 3.91 -18.07 21.54
C ALA A 6 3.63 -17.70 20.08
N ALA A 7 2.35 -17.73 19.69
CA ALA A 7 1.96 -17.40 18.33
C ALA A 7 2.55 -16.02 17.97
N GLN A 8 3.28 -15.95 16.86
CA GLN A 8 3.87 -14.68 16.41
C GLN A 8 2.77 -13.63 16.25
N PRO A 9 3.01 -12.38 16.69
CA PRO A 9 2.01 -11.33 16.54
C PRO A 9 1.70 -11.08 15.05
N PRO A 10 0.43 -10.92 14.67
CA PRO A 10 0.07 -10.75 13.27
C PRO A 10 0.39 -9.34 12.74
N LEU A 11 0.65 -9.28 11.43
CA LEU A 11 0.56 -8.04 10.66
C LEU A 11 -0.92 -7.79 10.28
N GLY A 12 -1.36 -6.54 10.38
CA GLY A 12 -2.68 -6.11 9.92
C GLY A 12 -2.64 -5.60 8.48
N PHE A 13 -3.66 -5.94 7.69
CA PHE A 13 -3.84 -5.41 6.34
C PHE A 13 -5.20 -4.72 6.18
N LEU A 14 -5.19 -3.45 5.80
CA LEU A 14 -6.40 -2.71 5.42
C LEU A 14 -6.70 -2.89 3.94
N ALA A 15 -7.79 -3.60 3.66
CA ALA A 15 -8.26 -3.91 2.31
C ALA A 15 -9.33 -2.92 1.87
N VAL A 16 -9.08 -2.24 0.76
CA VAL A 16 -10.07 -1.42 0.06
C VAL A 16 -10.94 -2.31 -0.84
N GLU A 17 -12.11 -1.82 -1.25
CA GLU A 17 -13.09 -2.60 -2.03
C GLU A 17 -12.71 -2.62 -3.52
N VAL A 18 -11.66 -3.37 -3.84
CA VAL A 18 -11.19 -3.61 -5.21
C VAL A 18 -11.05 -5.11 -5.48
N ASP A 19 -11.49 -5.53 -6.66
CA ASP A 19 -11.33 -6.90 -7.13
C ASP A 19 -10.08 -7.00 -8.02
N ILE A 20 -8.95 -7.33 -7.40
CA ILE A 20 -7.67 -7.51 -8.11
C ILE A 20 -7.02 -8.82 -7.65
N PHE A 21 -6.41 -9.53 -8.60
CA PHE A 21 -5.71 -10.77 -8.33
C PHE A 21 -4.53 -10.54 -7.37
N ARG A 22 -4.44 -11.32 -6.29
CA ARG A 22 -3.41 -11.20 -5.23
C ARG A 22 -2.50 -12.43 -5.16
N PRO A 23 -1.46 -12.55 -6.01
CA PRO A 23 -0.51 -13.67 -5.95
C PRO A 23 0.41 -13.59 -4.71
N PRO A 24 1.13 -14.67 -4.37
CA PRO A 24 2.27 -14.57 -3.45
C PRO A 24 3.25 -13.48 -3.92
N GLY A 25 3.68 -12.62 -3.00
CA GLY A 25 4.38 -11.36 -3.29
C GLY A 25 3.50 -10.13 -3.16
N ASP A 26 2.17 -10.26 -3.30
CA ASP A 26 1.25 -9.19 -2.96
C ASP A 26 1.06 -9.11 -1.43
N PRO A 27 1.07 -7.90 -0.83
CA PRO A 27 0.95 -7.74 0.62
C PRO A 27 -0.38 -8.23 1.23
N TYR A 28 -1.45 -8.39 0.44
CA TYR A 28 -2.72 -9.00 0.86
C TYR A 28 -2.62 -10.52 0.98
N ASN A 29 -1.70 -11.18 0.26
CA ASN A 29 -1.58 -12.64 0.25
C ASN A 29 -0.86 -13.13 1.52
N ASP A 30 -1.40 -14.15 2.19
CA ASP A 30 -0.81 -14.71 3.42
C ASP A 30 0.51 -15.44 3.14
N LYS A 31 0.66 -16.05 1.96
CA LYS A 31 1.89 -16.72 1.53
C LYS A 31 3.05 -15.75 1.28
N THR A 32 2.81 -14.45 1.27
CA THR A 32 3.86 -13.42 1.15
C THR A 32 4.68 -13.30 2.43
N TRP A 33 4.10 -13.60 3.58
CA TRP A 33 4.68 -13.28 4.88
C TRP A 33 5.13 -14.54 5.63
N PRO A 34 6.29 -14.52 6.29
CA PRO A 34 6.73 -15.61 7.16
C PRO A 34 6.09 -15.56 8.55
N PHE A 35 5.11 -14.67 8.75
CA PHE A 35 4.37 -14.44 10.00
C PHE A 35 2.88 -14.23 9.69
N PRO A 36 1.98 -14.35 10.69
CA PRO A 36 0.54 -14.28 10.46
C PRO A 36 0.08 -12.93 9.88
N LEU A 37 -0.90 -12.97 8.96
CA LEU A 37 -1.54 -11.80 8.38
C LEU A 37 -3.04 -11.81 8.70
N ILE A 38 -3.54 -10.79 9.40
CA ILE A 38 -4.98 -10.56 9.60
C ILE A 38 -5.45 -9.38 8.76
N ARG A 39 -6.67 -9.47 8.24
CA ARG A 39 -7.22 -8.51 7.28
C ARG A 39 -8.48 -7.85 7.85
N GLU A 40 -8.67 -6.61 7.44
CA GLU A 40 -9.88 -5.85 7.72
C GLU A 40 -10.28 -5.08 6.46
N LYS A 41 -11.52 -5.23 6.03
CA LYS A 41 -12.05 -4.52 4.87
C LYS A 41 -12.53 -3.13 5.30
N VAL A 42 -12.12 -2.09 4.58
CA VAL A 42 -12.64 -0.73 4.75
C VAL A 42 -13.84 -0.56 3.81
N THR A 43 -15.04 -0.76 4.35
CA THR A 43 -16.31 -0.63 3.61
C THR A 43 -16.58 0.81 3.20
N GLY A 44 -17.25 1.02 2.07
CA GLY A 44 -17.57 2.37 1.57
C GLY A 44 -16.34 3.06 1.00
N THR A 45 -15.50 2.30 0.31
CA THR A 45 -14.36 2.83 -0.45
C THR A 45 -14.56 2.50 -1.93
N SER A 46 -14.44 3.48 -2.80
CA SER A 46 -14.40 3.26 -4.26
C SER A 46 -13.00 3.56 -4.82
N GLU A 47 -12.67 2.98 -5.97
CA GLU A 47 -11.43 3.30 -6.68
C GLU A 47 -11.32 4.81 -6.95
N SER A 48 -12.40 5.45 -7.39
CA SER A 48 -12.43 6.90 -7.66
C SER A 48 -12.18 7.77 -6.43
N GLN A 49 -12.56 7.30 -5.23
CA GLN A 49 -12.23 7.99 -3.99
C GLN A 49 -10.75 7.83 -3.65
N ILE A 50 -10.18 6.65 -3.88
CA ILE A 50 -8.80 6.31 -3.49
C ILE A 50 -7.79 6.91 -4.48
N VAL A 51 -8.01 6.72 -5.77
CA VAL A 51 -7.16 7.18 -6.88
C VAL A 51 -7.45 8.64 -7.15
N THR A 52 -6.97 9.49 -6.25
CA THR A 52 -7.21 10.93 -6.29
C THR A 52 -5.92 11.72 -6.07
N SER A 53 -5.89 12.95 -6.55
CA SER A 53 -4.82 13.93 -6.30
C SER A 53 -5.16 14.91 -5.17
N THR A 54 -6.32 14.76 -4.53
CA THR A 54 -6.81 15.65 -3.48
C THR A 54 -6.82 14.97 -2.12
N ALA A 55 -6.78 15.75 -1.05
CA ALA A 55 -6.90 15.22 0.31
C ALA A 55 -8.23 14.45 0.50
N TYR A 56 -8.16 13.37 1.28
CA TYR A 56 -9.33 12.61 1.70
C TYR A 56 -10.17 13.41 2.71
N ASP A 57 -11.49 13.31 2.59
CA ASP A 57 -12.40 13.87 3.59
C ASP A 57 -12.31 13.15 4.95
N ASP A 58 -12.86 13.76 5.98
CA ASP A 58 -12.81 13.21 7.34
C ASP A 58 -13.54 11.88 7.44
N ALA A 59 -14.70 11.75 6.80
CA ALA A 59 -15.48 10.53 6.83
C ALA A 59 -14.71 9.34 6.22
N PHE A 60 -13.94 9.55 5.17
CA PHE A 60 -13.06 8.55 4.57
C PHE A 60 -11.99 8.12 5.57
N ILE A 61 -11.31 9.08 6.21
CA ILE A 61 -10.29 8.78 7.21
C ILE A 61 -10.88 8.06 8.43
N GLU A 62 -12.07 8.45 8.90
CA GLU A 62 -12.77 7.75 9.98
C GLU A 62 -12.97 6.26 9.69
N ARG A 63 -13.35 5.91 8.44
CA ARG A 63 -13.55 4.51 8.05
C ARG A 63 -12.25 3.70 8.15
N PHE A 64 -11.13 4.28 7.73
CA PHE A 64 -9.82 3.64 7.85
C PHE A 64 -9.37 3.53 9.31
N VAL A 65 -9.61 4.56 10.13
CA VAL A 65 -9.25 4.54 11.55
C VAL A 65 -10.04 3.47 12.30
N ALA A 66 -11.35 3.39 12.10
CA ALA A 66 -12.19 2.36 12.71
C ALA A 66 -11.74 0.95 12.31
N ALA A 67 -11.38 0.74 11.05
CA ALA A 67 -10.84 -0.54 10.59
C ALA A 67 -9.46 -0.86 11.20
N GLY A 68 -8.57 0.14 11.29
CA GLY A 68 -7.25 -0.04 11.92
C GLY A 68 -7.34 -0.31 13.42
N GLN A 69 -8.28 0.30 14.13
CA GLN A 69 -8.55 0.01 15.54
C GLN A 69 -8.99 -1.44 15.73
N ARG A 70 -9.91 -1.95 14.89
CA ARG A 70 -10.31 -3.37 14.94
C ARG A 70 -9.13 -4.31 14.69
N LEU A 71 -8.20 -3.97 13.79
CA LEU A 71 -6.98 -4.75 13.60
C LEU A 71 -6.11 -4.77 14.87
N ALA A 72 -5.94 -3.61 15.51
CA ALA A 72 -5.17 -3.51 16.75
C ALA A 72 -5.81 -4.29 17.90
N GLU A 73 -7.13 -4.20 18.06
CA GLU A 73 -7.90 -4.98 19.05
C GLU A 73 -7.76 -6.50 18.85
N ARG A 74 -7.62 -6.92 17.59
CA ARG A 74 -7.37 -8.33 17.20
C ARG A 74 -5.90 -8.75 17.31
N GLY A 75 -5.04 -7.89 17.86
CA GLY A 75 -3.64 -8.19 18.17
C GLY A 75 -2.63 -7.85 17.07
N ALA A 76 -3.02 -7.10 16.01
CA ALA A 76 -2.03 -6.61 15.05
C ALA A 76 -0.98 -5.72 15.74
N VAL A 77 0.29 -5.89 15.38
CA VAL A 77 1.39 -5.06 15.91
C VAL A 77 1.86 -3.97 14.94
N GLY A 78 1.36 -4.02 13.71
CA GLY A 78 1.53 -3.00 12.68
C GLY A 78 0.49 -3.19 11.59
N ILE A 79 0.25 -2.14 10.80
CA ILE A 79 -0.75 -2.15 9.74
C ILE A 79 -0.11 -1.74 8.42
N ILE A 80 -0.47 -2.44 7.34
CA ILE A 80 -0.14 -2.06 5.97
C ILE A 80 -1.39 -2.01 5.08
N THR A 81 -1.21 -1.47 3.88
CA THR A 81 -2.15 -1.55 2.77
C THR A 81 -1.38 -1.69 1.46
N SER A 82 -2.08 -1.70 0.32
CA SER A 82 -1.47 -1.93 -1.01
C SER A 82 -1.59 -0.77 -1.99
N CYS A 83 -2.42 0.24 -1.72
CA CYS A 83 -2.65 1.32 -2.68
C CYS A 83 -1.74 2.53 -2.41
N GLY A 84 -0.84 2.84 -3.35
CA GLY A 84 0.13 3.93 -3.21
C GLY A 84 -0.47 5.32 -2.99
N PHE A 85 -1.72 5.53 -3.42
CA PHE A 85 -2.46 6.79 -3.25
C PHE A 85 -2.80 7.12 -1.79
N LEU A 86 -2.87 6.10 -0.93
CA LEU A 86 -3.10 6.28 0.51
C LEU A 86 -1.90 6.94 1.23
N ALA A 87 -0.83 7.30 0.52
CA ALA A 87 0.22 8.18 1.00
C ALA A 87 -0.34 9.45 1.66
N MET A 88 -1.39 10.05 1.09
CA MET A 88 -2.03 11.25 1.64
C MET A 88 -2.73 11.03 2.98
N ALA A 89 -3.08 9.78 3.31
CA ALA A 89 -3.71 9.44 4.58
C ALA A 89 -2.69 9.17 5.71
N GLN A 90 -1.40 8.98 5.38
CA GLN A 90 -0.39 8.45 6.31
C GLN A 90 -0.37 9.15 7.67
N LYS A 91 -0.15 10.47 7.69
CA LYS A 91 -0.03 11.25 8.93
C LYS A 91 -1.32 11.21 9.75
N ARG A 92 -2.48 11.30 9.08
CA ARG A 92 -3.80 11.30 9.72
C ARG A 92 -4.12 9.96 10.36
N LEU A 93 -3.78 8.86 9.69
CA LEU A 93 -3.98 7.51 10.24
C LEU A 93 -2.99 7.21 11.35
N ALA A 94 -1.70 7.49 11.15
CA ALA A 94 -0.66 7.26 12.16
C ALA A 94 -0.91 8.02 13.47
N ALA A 95 -1.46 9.23 13.41
CA ALA A 95 -1.80 10.01 14.60
C ALA A 95 -2.99 9.45 15.41
N ARG A 96 -3.78 8.54 14.84
CA ARG A 96 -5.07 8.10 15.37
C ARG A 96 -5.16 6.61 15.66
N LEU A 97 -4.16 5.84 15.23
CA LEU A 97 -4.06 4.42 15.47
C LEU A 97 -3.12 4.15 16.65
N PRO A 98 -3.42 3.13 17.48
CA PRO A 98 -2.58 2.79 18.64
C PRO A 98 -1.30 2.04 18.28
N ILE A 99 -1.15 1.66 17.00
CA ILE A 99 -0.01 0.89 16.46
C ILE A 99 0.46 1.52 15.14
N PRO A 100 1.71 1.26 14.70
CA PRO A 100 2.24 1.83 13.47
C PRO A 100 1.45 1.41 12.23
N ILE A 101 1.33 2.32 11.26
CA ILE A 101 0.77 2.05 9.94
C ILE A 101 1.73 2.53 8.85
N ALA A 102 1.85 1.77 7.76
CA ALA A 102 2.49 2.19 6.52
C ALA A 102 1.48 2.12 5.36
N THR A 103 1.09 3.28 4.82
CA THR A 103 0.01 3.36 3.83
C THR A 103 0.47 3.26 2.38
N SER A 104 1.76 3.43 2.10
CA SER A 104 2.29 3.49 0.73
C SER A 104 3.75 3.05 0.67
N SER A 105 4.13 2.40 -0.45
CA SER A 105 5.53 2.10 -0.74
C SER A 105 6.40 3.36 -0.86
N LEU A 106 5.80 4.52 -1.15
CA LEU A 106 6.49 5.82 -1.16
C LEU A 106 7.16 6.15 0.18
N MET A 107 6.69 5.58 1.29
CA MET A 107 7.33 5.76 2.60
C MET A 107 8.76 5.22 2.67
N GLN A 108 9.19 4.41 1.70
CA GLN A 108 10.57 3.92 1.60
C GLN A 108 11.51 4.96 0.96
N VAL A 109 11.00 6.05 0.37
CA VAL A 109 11.82 7.05 -0.31
C VAL A 109 12.89 7.66 0.60
N PRO A 110 12.62 8.06 1.86
CA PRO A 110 13.66 8.61 2.74
C PRO A 110 14.83 7.65 3.00
N SER A 111 14.58 6.35 3.17
CA SER A 111 15.65 5.38 3.38
C SER A 111 16.44 5.11 2.10
N LEU A 112 15.76 5.00 0.95
CA LEU A 112 16.42 4.89 -0.36
C LEU A 112 17.27 6.11 -0.67
N ARG A 113 16.82 7.30 -0.26
CA ARG A 113 17.54 8.55 -0.50
C ARG A 113 18.89 8.60 0.19
N ALA A 114 19.02 7.94 1.35
CA ALA A 114 20.27 7.82 2.09
C ALA A 114 21.30 6.89 1.42
N LEU A 115 20.87 6.03 0.48
CA LEU A 115 21.73 5.03 -0.18
C LEU A 115 22.29 5.50 -1.53
N ILE A 116 21.62 6.43 -2.19
CA ILE A 116 21.95 6.84 -3.57
C ILE A 116 22.76 8.16 -3.62
N PRO A 117 23.56 8.38 -4.68
CA PRO A 117 24.30 9.63 -4.86
C PRO A 117 23.39 10.86 -4.80
N ALA A 118 23.90 11.94 -4.20
CA ALA A 118 23.09 13.14 -3.94
C ALA A 118 22.49 13.80 -5.19
N ASN A 119 23.06 13.57 -6.37
CA ASN A 119 22.61 14.10 -7.66
C ASN A 119 21.70 13.13 -8.45
N LYS A 120 21.24 12.04 -7.85
CA LYS A 120 20.33 11.07 -8.46
C LYS A 120 18.95 11.15 -7.81
N ALA A 121 17.93 10.94 -8.62
CA ALA A 121 16.54 10.85 -8.18
C ALA A 121 16.08 9.38 -8.13
N ILE A 122 15.08 9.10 -7.30
CA ILE A 122 14.41 7.80 -7.19
C ILE A 122 13.33 7.71 -8.26
N GLY A 123 13.35 6.64 -9.05
CA GLY A 123 12.30 6.35 -10.02
C GLY A 123 11.10 5.68 -9.35
N VAL A 124 9.89 6.18 -9.61
CA VAL A 124 8.62 5.59 -9.15
C VAL A 124 7.78 5.26 -10.37
N LEU A 125 7.43 3.99 -10.52
CA LEU A 125 6.43 3.53 -11.49
C LEU A 125 5.07 3.43 -10.79
N THR A 126 4.05 4.07 -11.35
CA THR A 126 2.71 4.13 -10.77
C THR A 126 1.65 3.69 -11.76
N TYR A 127 0.53 3.20 -11.23
CA TYR A 127 -0.67 2.89 -12.00
C TYR A 127 -1.16 4.11 -12.79
N ASP A 128 -1.15 5.30 -12.18
CA ASP A 128 -1.62 6.53 -12.80
C ASP A 128 -0.80 7.74 -12.35
N SER A 129 0.06 8.25 -13.23
CA SER A 129 0.90 9.44 -12.94
C SER A 129 0.17 10.77 -13.14
N THR A 130 -1.06 10.75 -13.68
CA THR A 130 -1.90 11.95 -13.73
C THR A 130 -2.57 12.22 -12.39
N ARG A 131 -2.69 11.17 -11.55
CA ARG A 131 -3.31 11.22 -10.22
C ARG A 131 -2.28 11.14 -9.10
N LEU A 132 -1.30 10.23 -9.18
CA LEU A 132 -0.23 10.11 -8.18
C LEU A 132 0.87 11.11 -8.52
N GLY A 133 1.00 12.14 -7.69
CA GLY A 133 1.83 13.31 -7.96
C GLY A 133 2.43 13.94 -6.70
N GLU A 134 2.91 15.18 -6.84
CA GLU A 134 3.63 15.92 -5.78
C GLU A 134 2.88 15.98 -4.45
N ALA A 135 1.54 16.13 -4.47
CA ALA A 135 0.72 16.15 -3.26
C ALA A 135 0.92 14.89 -2.39
N HIS A 136 1.16 13.73 -3.00
CA HIS A 136 1.41 12.47 -2.30
C HIS A 136 2.80 12.44 -1.67
N LEU A 137 3.80 12.98 -2.38
CA LEU A 137 5.17 13.08 -1.89
C LEU A 137 5.24 14.04 -0.70
N LEU A 138 4.64 15.22 -0.84
CA LEU A 138 4.58 16.23 0.22
C LEU A 138 3.83 15.73 1.46
N ALA A 139 2.78 14.93 1.30
CA ALA A 139 2.08 14.31 2.44
C ALA A 139 2.98 13.39 3.29
N LEU A 140 4.07 12.89 2.70
CA LEU A 140 5.09 12.05 3.33
C LEU A 140 6.40 12.80 3.64
N ASP A 141 6.41 14.13 3.54
CA ASP A 141 7.61 14.98 3.68
C ASP A 141 8.74 14.63 2.69
N ILE A 142 8.37 14.08 1.53
CA ILE A 142 9.28 13.79 0.43
C ILE A 142 9.34 15.00 -0.49
N LYS A 143 10.56 15.44 -0.80
CA LYS A 143 10.79 16.53 -1.74
C LYS A 143 10.50 16.06 -3.18
N PRO A 144 9.64 16.74 -3.95
CA PRO A 144 9.33 16.34 -5.32
C PRO A 144 10.57 16.19 -6.22
N GLU A 145 11.62 17.00 -6.04
CA GLU A 145 12.83 16.91 -6.83
C GLU A 145 13.64 15.61 -6.64
N ASP A 146 13.45 14.91 -5.50
CA ASP A 146 14.11 13.64 -5.21
C ASP A 146 13.47 12.46 -5.97
N VAL A 147 12.31 12.64 -6.61
CA VAL A 147 11.52 11.56 -7.21
C VAL A 147 11.15 11.88 -8.66
N ARG A 148 11.23 10.87 -9.54
CA ARG A 148 10.69 10.92 -10.90
C ARG A 148 9.58 9.89 -11.05
N MET A 149 8.37 10.35 -11.34
CA MET A 149 7.18 9.50 -11.45
C MET A 149 6.86 9.19 -12.92
N TRP A 150 6.56 7.94 -13.21
CA TRP A 150 6.09 7.47 -14.51
C TRP A 150 4.86 6.59 -14.37
N GLY A 151 3.82 6.91 -15.12
CA GLY A 151 2.60 6.11 -15.20
C GLY A 151 2.77 4.94 -16.15
N THR A 152 2.10 3.83 -15.86
CA THR A 152 1.93 2.76 -16.84
C THR A 152 0.97 3.19 -17.96
N PRO A 153 1.15 2.73 -19.21
CA PRO A 153 0.23 3.02 -20.30
C PRO A 153 -1.21 2.60 -19.97
N ASP A 154 -2.21 3.34 -20.46
CA ASP A 154 -3.63 3.09 -20.18
C ASP A 154 -4.14 1.75 -20.73
N ASP A 155 -3.54 1.28 -21.82
CA ASP A 155 -3.75 -0.03 -22.44
C ASP A 155 -2.76 -1.10 -21.93
N GLY A 156 -1.94 -0.78 -20.94
CA GLY A 156 -0.95 -1.68 -20.37
C GLY A 156 -1.54 -2.79 -19.49
N HIS A 157 -0.77 -3.85 -19.28
CA HIS A 157 -1.21 -5.03 -18.51
C HIS A 157 -1.61 -4.71 -17.07
N LEU A 158 -0.87 -3.81 -16.39
CA LEU A 158 -1.20 -3.39 -15.02
C LEU A 158 -2.58 -2.73 -14.94
N ARG A 159 -2.96 -1.92 -15.93
CA ARG A 159 -4.29 -1.30 -16.00
C ARG A 159 -5.38 -2.34 -16.15
N GLY A 160 -5.15 -3.38 -16.95
CA GLY A 160 -6.07 -4.51 -17.10
C GLY A 160 -6.35 -5.25 -15.80
N ILE A 161 -5.29 -5.60 -15.06
CA ILE A 161 -5.43 -6.32 -13.80
C ILE A 161 -6.11 -5.44 -12.74
N CYS A 162 -5.66 -4.20 -12.58
CA CYS A 162 -6.11 -3.34 -11.48
C CYS A 162 -7.49 -2.70 -11.71
N ALA A 163 -7.80 -2.28 -12.94
CA ALA A 163 -9.04 -1.56 -13.25
C ALA A 163 -10.17 -2.50 -13.72
N ARG A 164 -9.80 -3.58 -14.43
CA ARG A 164 -10.75 -4.44 -15.14
C ARG A 164 -10.82 -5.86 -14.57
N GLY A 165 -10.06 -6.14 -13.50
CA GLY A 165 -10.01 -7.46 -12.86
C GLY A 165 -9.52 -8.56 -13.81
N GLU A 166 -8.74 -8.19 -14.83
CA GLU A 166 -8.21 -9.17 -15.79
C GLU A 166 -7.34 -10.19 -15.04
N LYS A 167 -7.49 -11.46 -15.38
CA LYS A 167 -6.60 -12.49 -14.85
C LYS A 167 -5.24 -12.34 -15.53
N PRO A 168 -4.13 -12.50 -14.80
CA PRO A 168 -2.84 -12.59 -15.47
C PRO A 168 -2.92 -13.69 -16.52
N SER A 169 -2.38 -13.40 -17.71
CA SER A 169 -2.13 -14.44 -18.70
C SER A 169 -1.35 -15.54 -17.99
N GLN A 170 -1.72 -16.81 -18.15
CA GLN A 170 -0.85 -17.89 -17.68
C GLN A 170 0.47 -17.74 -18.43
N GLY A 171 1.46 -17.13 -17.78
CA GLY A 171 2.79 -17.01 -18.33
C GLY A 171 3.33 -18.42 -18.46
N ASN A 172 3.81 -18.78 -19.66
CA ASN A 172 4.75 -19.88 -19.80
C ASN A 172 5.80 -19.74 -18.70
N ASP A 173 6.09 -20.84 -18.03
CA ASP A 173 7.12 -20.99 -17.01
C ASP A 173 8.43 -20.36 -17.51
N VAL A 174 8.64 -19.07 -17.21
CA VAL A 174 9.90 -18.40 -17.50
C VAL A 174 10.81 -18.83 -16.37
N SER A 175 11.39 -20.01 -16.56
CA SER A 175 12.55 -20.46 -15.81
C SER A 175 13.61 -19.37 -15.98
N ILE A 176 13.82 -18.59 -14.93
CA ILE A 176 14.95 -17.67 -14.86
C ILE A 176 16.20 -18.56 -14.72
N PRO A 177 17.19 -18.45 -15.63
CA PRO A 177 18.40 -19.27 -15.58
C PRO A 177 19.23 -19.02 -14.32
#